data_AF-A0A2N3E9Z4-F1
#
_entry.id   AF-A0A2N3E9Z4-F1
#
_cell.length_a   1.000
_cell.length_b   1.000
_cell.length_c   1.000
_cell.angle_alpha   90.00
_cell.angle_beta   90.00
_cell.angle_gamma   90.00
#
_symmetry.space_group_name_H-M   'P 1'
#
loop_
_entity.id
_entity.type
_entity.pdbx_description
1 polymer ?
#
loop_
_entity_poly.entity_id
_entity_poly.type
_entity_poly.pdbx_seq_one_letter_code
_entity_poly.pdbx_strand_id
1 'polypeptide(L)'
;MSKVSVERGLHLEAFLEMLSAERGAARNTLDAYERDLKDFSAFLATRGKSQTEATARDIRDYLEYIAAQGLSASTAARRLSAIRQFHGFLFADGVRKDDPCGSIEGPRRARPLPKTLTVEEVDGLLAASRLAADGRTQEEAVLAYKRARLVCLMEVLYATGLRVSELVGLPLSAVRGDERFLSVSGKGGRERLVPLSETARLAIDTYLPLRTQRLGDKTSPWLFPSRGRQGHLTRHRFAQLLKDISIAAGLDPSRVSPHTLRHAFASHLLANGADLRAVQQMLGHADISTTQIYTHVLDERLKDLVETHHPLAKKGKVS
;
A
#
# COMPACT_ATOMS: atom_id res chain seq x y z
N MET A 1 25.76 4.85 -34.66
CA MET A 1 25.08 5.22 -33.40
C MET A 1 25.79 6.44 -32.83
N SER A 2 25.10 7.57 -32.64
CA SER A 2 25.74 8.83 -32.21
C SER A 2 26.07 8.82 -30.71
N LYS A 3 27.13 9.53 -30.29
CA LYS A 3 27.53 9.71 -28.87
C LYS A 3 26.35 10.10 -27.96
N VAL A 4 25.45 10.94 -28.48
CA VAL A 4 24.23 11.42 -27.81
C VAL A 4 23.25 10.28 -27.45
N SER A 5 23.25 9.17 -28.18
CA SER A 5 22.38 8.02 -27.85
C SER A 5 22.95 7.13 -26.74
N VAL A 6 24.27 7.17 -26.52
CA VAL A 6 24.94 6.38 -25.47
C VAL A 6 24.86 7.08 -24.10
N GLU A 7 25.04 8.41 -24.06
CA GLU A 7 24.86 9.21 -22.83
C GLU A 7 23.41 9.20 -22.32
N ARG A 8 22.41 9.09 -23.22
CA ARG A 8 20.98 9.05 -22.86
C ARG A 8 20.56 7.85 -22.01
N GLY A 9 21.24 6.70 -22.13
CA GLY A 9 20.93 5.49 -21.36
C GLY A 9 21.57 5.48 -19.97
N LEU A 10 22.82 5.96 -19.89
CA LEU A 10 23.66 5.87 -18.68
C LEU A 10 23.07 6.58 -17.46
N HIS A 11 22.55 7.79 -17.63
CA HIS A 11 21.98 8.55 -16.50
C HIS A 11 20.65 7.98 -16.00
N LEU A 12 19.83 7.42 -16.91
CA LEU A 12 18.58 6.78 -16.54
C LEU A 12 18.84 5.48 -15.76
N GLU A 13 19.79 4.67 -16.23
CA GLU A 13 20.20 3.45 -15.54
C GLU A 13 20.77 3.76 -14.15
N ALA A 14 21.70 4.71 -14.05
CA ALA A 14 22.27 5.16 -12.77
C ALA A 14 21.20 5.69 -11.80
N PHE A 15 20.22 6.44 -12.30
CA PHE A 15 19.10 6.91 -11.49
C PHE A 15 18.22 5.78 -10.95
N LEU A 16 17.92 4.77 -11.79
CA LEU A 16 17.13 3.60 -11.39
C LEU A 16 17.91 2.71 -10.42
N GLU A 17 19.22 2.57 -10.60
CA GLU A 17 20.12 1.88 -9.68
C GLU A 17 20.16 2.60 -8.32
N MET A 18 20.35 3.92 -8.29
CA MET A 18 20.28 4.72 -7.05
C MET A 18 18.92 4.56 -6.36
N LEU A 19 17.81 4.68 -7.11
CA LEU A 19 16.47 4.49 -6.56
C LEU A 19 16.29 3.09 -5.94
N SER A 20 16.89 2.08 -6.55
CA SER A 20 16.88 0.70 -6.08
C SER A 20 17.79 0.49 -4.86
N ALA A 21 19.02 1.01 -4.90
CA ALA A 21 20.05 0.76 -3.89
C ALA A 21 19.89 1.63 -2.63
N GLU A 22 19.64 2.93 -2.81
CA GLU A 22 19.61 3.89 -1.70
C GLU A 22 18.19 4.06 -1.13
N ARG A 23 17.17 4.09 -2.02
CA ARG A 23 15.78 4.31 -1.61
C ARG A 23 14.95 3.03 -1.57
N GLY A 24 15.51 1.90 -2.04
CA GLY A 24 14.84 0.61 -2.12
C GLY A 24 13.52 0.64 -2.90
N ALA A 25 13.40 1.49 -3.92
CA ALA A 25 12.16 1.59 -4.69
C ALA A 25 11.69 0.19 -5.12
N ALA A 26 10.38 -0.08 -4.97
CA ALA A 26 9.82 -1.36 -5.39
C ALA A 26 9.98 -1.52 -6.92
N ARG A 27 10.15 -2.74 -7.43
CA ARG A 27 10.30 -3.00 -8.87
C ARG A 27 9.23 -2.31 -9.72
N ASN A 28 7.96 -2.34 -9.29
CA ASN A 28 6.88 -1.65 -10.00
C ASN A 28 7.06 -0.13 -10.10
N THR A 29 7.70 0.50 -9.10
CA THR A 29 8.04 1.93 -9.12
C THR A 29 9.18 2.20 -10.08
N LEU A 30 10.21 1.35 -10.09
CA LEU A 30 11.32 1.43 -11.05
C LEU A 30 10.80 1.29 -12.48
N ASP A 31 10.02 0.25 -12.78
CA ASP A 31 9.46 0.00 -14.12
C ASP A 31 8.55 1.15 -14.59
N ALA A 32 7.82 1.78 -13.65
CA ALA A 32 6.94 2.90 -13.94
C ALA A 32 7.74 4.19 -14.23
N TYR A 33 8.80 4.44 -13.47
CA TYR A 33 9.68 5.60 -13.66
C TYR A 33 10.51 5.47 -14.92
N GLU A 34 11.03 4.28 -15.19
CA GLU A 34 11.74 3.96 -16.43
C GLU A 34 10.86 4.24 -17.65
N ARG A 35 9.62 3.74 -17.66
CA ARG A 35 8.66 3.99 -18.75
C ARG A 35 8.35 5.48 -18.92
N ASP A 36 8.09 6.19 -17.84
CA ASP A 36 7.78 7.62 -17.89
C ASP A 36 8.97 8.44 -18.40
N LEU A 37 10.20 8.12 -17.96
CA LEU A 37 11.41 8.84 -18.37
C LEU A 37 11.82 8.50 -19.80
N LYS A 38 11.63 7.26 -20.27
CA LYS A 38 11.83 6.90 -21.69
C LYS A 38 10.86 7.65 -22.61
N ASP A 39 9.60 7.77 -22.20
CA ASP A 39 8.61 8.55 -22.94
C ASP A 39 8.99 10.04 -23.02
N PHE A 40 9.42 10.63 -21.90
CA PHE A 40 9.94 12.01 -21.88
C PHE A 40 11.19 12.18 -22.77
N SER A 41 12.12 11.22 -22.73
CA SER A 41 13.32 11.21 -23.58
C SER A 41 12.97 11.15 -25.07
N ALA A 42 11.97 10.34 -25.44
CA ALA A 42 11.46 10.27 -26.80
C ALA A 42 10.85 11.60 -27.25
N PHE A 43 10.08 12.27 -26.39
CA PHE A 43 9.55 13.60 -26.67
C PHE A 43 10.68 14.62 -26.91
N LEU A 44 11.69 14.67 -26.04
CA LEU A 44 12.82 15.59 -26.20
C LEU A 44 13.64 15.31 -27.47
N ALA A 45 13.76 14.04 -27.86
CA ALA A 45 14.45 13.65 -29.08
C ALA A 45 13.80 14.26 -30.33
N THR A 46 12.47 14.44 -30.36
CA THR A 46 11.78 15.15 -31.47
C THR A 46 12.21 16.61 -31.61
N ARG A 47 12.82 17.18 -30.55
CA ARG A 47 13.33 18.55 -30.47
C ARG A 47 14.85 18.62 -30.50
N GLY A 48 15.53 17.50 -30.79
CA GLY A 48 16.98 17.41 -30.81
C GLY A 48 17.65 17.60 -29.44
N LYS A 49 16.91 17.43 -28.33
CA LYS A 49 17.40 17.61 -26.96
C LYS A 49 17.50 16.29 -26.22
N SER A 50 18.40 16.24 -25.24
CA SER A 50 18.48 15.19 -24.23
C SER A 50 17.83 15.60 -22.90
N GLN A 51 17.64 14.64 -22.00
CA GLN A 51 17.09 14.92 -20.67
C GLN A 51 18.03 15.81 -19.83
N THR A 52 19.35 15.72 -20.02
CA THR A 52 20.32 16.58 -19.33
C THR A 52 20.27 18.03 -19.82
N GLU A 53 19.79 18.29 -21.04
CA GLU A 53 19.61 19.63 -21.64
C GLU A 53 18.18 20.18 -21.47
N ALA A 54 17.27 19.40 -20.90
CA ALA A 54 15.87 19.80 -20.79
C ALA A 54 15.72 21.08 -19.96
N THR A 55 14.93 22.03 -20.47
CA THR A 55 14.61 23.28 -19.77
C THR A 55 13.24 23.19 -19.11
N ALA A 56 12.93 24.14 -18.24
CA ALA A 56 11.60 24.26 -17.66
C ALA A 56 10.49 24.38 -18.73
N ARG A 57 10.80 25.01 -19.87
CA ARG A 57 9.90 25.11 -21.02
C ARG A 57 9.67 23.75 -21.67
N ASP A 58 10.72 22.96 -21.88
CA ASP A 58 10.58 21.64 -22.49
C ASP A 58 9.72 20.69 -21.65
N ILE A 59 9.83 20.78 -20.32
CA ILE A 59 9.00 20.00 -19.40
C ILE A 59 7.54 20.47 -19.45
N ARG A 60 7.26 21.79 -19.49
CA ARG A 60 5.89 22.31 -19.65
C ARG A 60 5.27 21.84 -20.97
N ASP A 61 6.01 21.98 -22.06
CA ASP A 61 5.54 21.57 -23.39
C ASP A 61 5.30 20.05 -23.45
N TYR A 62 6.09 19.25 -22.72
CA TYR A 62 5.85 17.82 -22.57
C TYR A 62 4.53 17.53 -21.82
N LEU A 63 4.26 18.26 -20.73
CA LEU A 63 3.00 18.11 -19.98
C LEU A 63 1.78 18.49 -20.82
N GLU A 64 1.90 19.50 -21.67
CA GLU A 64 0.87 19.89 -22.64
C GLU A 64 0.69 18.83 -23.73
N TYR A 65 1.79 18.30 -24.26
CA TYR A 65 1.78 17.22 -25.25
C TYR A 65 1.02 15.99 -24.73
N ILE A 66 1.33 15.52 -23.52
CA ILE A 66 0.65 14.34 -22.95
C ILE A 66 -0.83 14.63 -22.61
N ALA A 67 -1.17 15.87 -22.23
CA ALA A 67 -2.56 16.27 -22.01
C ALA A 67 -3.35 16.26 -23.32
N ALA A 68 -2.75 16.74 -24.42
CA ALA A 68 -3.35 16.71 -25.76
C ALA A 68 -3.56 15.27 -26.29
N GLN A 69 -2.77 14.30 -25.82
CA GLN A 69 -2.96 12.87 -26.10
C GLN A 69 -4.08 12.21 -25.28
N GLY A 70 -4.82 12.98 -24.47
CA GLY A 70 -5.94 12.48 -23.66
C GLY A 70 -5.53 11.75 -22.39
N LEU A 71 -4.26 11.86 -21.96
CA LEU A 71 -3.81 11.23 -20.71
C LEU A 71 -4.40 11.94 -19.49
N SER A 72 -4.75 11.15 -18.46
CA SER A 72 -5.35 11.68 -17.23
C SER A 72 -4.40 12.63 -16.48
N ALA A 73 -4.97 13.58 -15.74
CA ALA A 73 -4.22 14.45 -14.84
C ALA A 73 -3.41 13.66 -13.77
N SER A 74 -3.88 12.46 -13.39
CA SER A 74 -3.13 11.56 -12.51
C SER A 74 -1.87 11.00 -13.17
N THR A 75 -1.92 10.70 -14.46
CA THR A 75 -0.77 10.24 -15.25
C THR A 75 0.23 11.36 -15.47
N ALA A 76 -0.23 12.57 -15.81
CA ALA A 76 0.61 13.75 -15.94
C ALA A 76 1.34 14.09 -14.63
N ALA A 77 0.64 14.05 -13.50
CA ALA A 77 1.26 14.28 -12.18
C ALA A 77 2.31 13.22 -11.82
N ARG A 78 2.08 11.94 -12.19
CA ARG A 78 3.05 10.85 -11.95
C ARG A 78 4.31 11.04 -12.82
N ARG A 79 4.13 11.34 -14.12
CA ARG A 79 5.23 11.63 -15.05
C ARG A 79 6.06 12.82 -14.58
N LEU A 80 5.42 13.91 -14.16
CA LEU A 80 6.11 15.06 -13.58
C LEU A 80 6.89 14.68 -12.31
N SER A 81 6.35 13.80 -11.47
CA SER A 81 7.07 13.30 -10.29
C SER A 81 8.32 12.51 -10.67
N ALA A 82 8.26 11.68 -11.71
CA ALA A 82 9.43 10.94 -12.21
C ALA A 82 10.49 11.91 -12.75
N ILE A 83 10.07 12.89 -13.56
CA ILE A 83 10.95 13.94 -14.11
C ILE A 83 11.62 14.75 -12.99
N ARG A 84 10.87 15.17 -11.97
CA ARG A 84 11.41 15.90 -10.80
C ARG A 84 12.47 15.09 -10.06
N GLN A 85 12.20 13.82 -9.78
CA GLN A 85 13.18 12.99 -9.07
C GLN A 85 14.43 12.73 -9.91
N PHE A 86 14.28 12.54 -11.21
CA PHE A 86 15.39 12.38 -12.13
C PHE A 86 16.27 13.64 -12.21
N HIS A 87 15.68 14.83 -12.39
CA HIS A 87 16.44 16.08 -12.42
C HIS A 87 17.04 16.45 -11.06
N GLY A 88 16.37 16.14 -9.95
CA GLY A 88 16.96 16.26 -8.61
C GLY A 88 18.18 15.34 -8.41
N PHE A 89 18.16 14.13 -8.98
CA PHE A 89 19.33 13.25 -9.01
C PHE A 89 20.47 13.84 -9.86
N LEU A 90 20.18 14.32 -11.07
CA LEU A 90 21.20 14.95 -11.93
C LEU A 90 21.84 16.19 -11.30
N PHE A 91 21.07 16.96 -10.54
CA PHE A 91 21.57 18.10 -9.78
C PHE A 91 22.46 17.66 -8.60
N ALA A 92 22.00 16.66 -7.83
CA ALA A 92 22.76 16.12 -6.70
C ALA A 92 24.08 15.45 -7.12
N ASP A 93 24.10 14.79 -8.28
CA ASP A 93 25.27 14.09 -8.84
C ASP A 93 26.19 15.03 -9.65
N GLY A 94 25.91 16.34 -9.66
CA GLY A 94 26.72 17.35 -10.34
C GLY A 94 26.67 17.31 -11.87
N VAL A 95 25.86 16.41 -12.45
CA VAL A 95 25.63 16.30 -13.91
C VAL A 95 24.95 17.57 -14.44
N ARG A 96 24.08 18.20 -13.63
CA ARG A 96 23.51 19.52 -13.91
C ARG A 96 23.84 20.51 -12.80
N LYS A 97 23.98 21.78 -13.19
CA LYS A 97 24.17 22.91 -12.25
C LYS A 97 22.85 23.51 -11.76
N ASP A 98 21.73 23.06 -12.30
CA ASP A 98 20.39 23.57 -12.06
C ASP A 98 19.33 22.45 -12.02
N ASP A 99 18.23 22.67 -11.29
CA ASP A 99 17.01 21.86 -11.39
C ASP A 99 15.93 22.60 -12.21
N PRO A 100 15.67 22.18 -13.46
CA PRO A 100 14.68 22.83 -14.33
C PRO A 100 13.23 22.64 -13.85
N CYS A 101 12.98 21.76 -12.87
CA CYS A 101 11.65 21.47 -12.37
C CYS A 101 11.17 22.41 -11.26
N GLY A 102 12.07 23.20 -10.65
CA GLY A 102 11.79 23.98 -9.45
C GLY A 102 10.65 25.01 -9.60
N SER A 103 10.45 25.55 -10.80
CA SER A 103 9.42 26.56 -11.11
C SER A 103 8.14 26.00 -11.76
N ILE A 104 8.07 24.69 -12.00
CA ILE A 104 6.95 24.08 -12.72
C ILE A 104 5.87 23.69 -11.73
N GLU A 105 4.80 24.47 -11.66
CA GLU A 105 3.57 24.02 -11.01
C GLU A 105 3.02 22.82 -11.81
N GLY A 106 2.90 21.67 -11.15
CA GLY A 106 2.21 20.53 -11.74
C GLY A 106 0.73 20.84 -11.93
N PRO A 107 0.02 20.10 -12.81
CA PRO A 107 -1.42 20.25 -12.94
C PRO A 107 -2.02 20.17 -11.53
N ARG A 108 -2.70 21.25 -11.11
CA ARG A 108 -3.41 21.28 -9.83
C ARG A 108 -4.31 20.07 -9.84
N ARG A 109 -3.94 19.02 -9.10
CA ARG A 109 -4.92 18.04 -8.69
C ARG A 109 -5.97 18.89 -8.01
N ALA A 110 -7.17 19.00 -8.60
CA ALA A 110 -8.34 19.29 -7.80
C ALA A 110 -8.19 18.31 -6.65
N ARG A 111 -7.82 18.80 -5.45
CA ARG A 111 -7.73 17.96 -4.27
C ARG A 111 -9.17 17.49 -4.13
N PRO A 112 -9.51 16.24 -4.48
CA PRO A 112 -10.80 15.75 -4.07
C PRO A 112 -10.74 15.89 -2.55
N LEU A 113 -11.79 16.41 -1.92
CA LEU A 113 -11.93 16.34 -0.47
C LEU A 113 -11.48 14.94 -0.03
N PRO A 114 -10.69 14.80 1.05
CA PRO A 114 -10.14 13.50 1.44
C PRO A 114 -11.26 12.47 1.43
N LYS A 115 -11.18 11.52 0.50
CA LYS A 115 -12.11 10.39 0.40
C LYS A 115 -11.81 9.38 1.51
N THR A 116 -11.55 9.86 2.72
CA THR A 116 -11.37 9.03 3.90
C THR A 116 -12.73 8.43 4.22
N LEU A 117 -12.75 7.11 4.39
CA LEU A 117 -13.92 6.45 4.95
C LEU A 117 -14.06 6.90 6.40
N THR A 118 -15.26 7.30 6.80
CA THR A 118 -15.60 7.57 8.20
C THR A 118 -15.55 6.29 9.03
N VAL A 119 -15.57 6.40 10.36
CA VAL A 119 -15.60 5.22 11.25
C VAL A 119 -16.86 4.40 10.97
N GLU A 120 -17.99 5.07 10.76
CA GLU A 120 -19.29 4.49 10.47
C GLU A 120 -19.29 3.75 9.12
N GLU A 121 -18.65 4.32 8.08
CA GLU A 121 -18.50 3.65 6.78
C GLU A 121 -17.63 2.39 6.89
N VAL A 122 -16.53 2.42 7.67
CA VAL A 122 -15.71 1.23 7.91
C VAL A 122 -16.46 0.18 8.72
N ASP A 123 -17.24 0.60 9.72
CA ASP A 123 -18.09 -0.28 10.50
C ASP A 123 -19.16 -0.96 9.64
N GLY A 124 -19.77 -0.21 8.70
CA GLY A 124 -20.70 -0.77 7.72
C GLY A 124 -20.05 -1.83 6.83
N LEU A 125 -18.80 -1.61 6.39
CA LEU A 125 -18.03 -2.61 5.62
C LEU A 125 -17.74 -3.86 6.46
N LEU A 126 -17.36 -3.70 7.73
CA LEU A 126 -17.09 -4.83 8.62
C LEU A 126 -18.36 -5.61 8.93
N ALA A 127 -19.48 -4.94 9.20
CA ALA A 127 -20.78 -5.56 9.41
C ALA A 127 -21.24 -6.31 8.15
N ALA A 128 -21.15 -5.69 6.97
CA ALA A 128 -21.48 -6.34 5.70
C ALA A 128 -20.60 -7.56 5.41
N SER A 129 -19.34 -7.58 5.87
CA SER A 129 -18.48 -8.77 5.76
C SER A 129 -18.92 -9.93 6.67
N ARG A 130 -19.61 -9.62 7.78
CA ARG A 130 -20.11 -10.59 8.79
C ARG A 130 -21.50 -11.11 8.46
N LEU A 131 -22.35 -10.31 7.80
CA LEU A 131 -23.70 -10.69 7.41
C LEU A 131 -23.67 -11.71 6.27
N ALA A 132 -23.73 -13.01 6.61
CA ALA A 132 -24.72 -13.93 6.06
C ALA A 132 -24.63 -15.36 6.64
N ALA A 133 -25.83 -15.94 6.81
CA ALA A 133 -26.32 -17.31 7.05
C ALA A 133 -25.61 -18.25 8.06
N ASP A 134 -26.38 -18.56 9.12
CA ASP A 134 -26.32 -19.78 9.93
C ASP A 134 -26.44 -21.04 9.05
N GLY A 135 -25.55 -22.02 9.24
CA GLY A 135 -25.39 -23.14 8.30
C GLY A 135 -25.72 -24.53 8.85
N ARG A 136 -26.35 -25.37 8.02
CA ARG A 136 -26.63 -26.80 8.16
C ARG A 136 -26.19 -27.68 6.94
N THR A 137 -25.56 -27.15 5.87
CA THR A 137 -25.21 -27.88 4.62
C THR A 137 -23.75 -27.72 4.12
N GLN A 138 -23.32 -28.52 3.12
CA GLN A 138 -21.94 -28.56 2.60
C GLN A 138 -21.57 -27.35 1.71
N GLU A 139 -22.51 -26.81 0.93
CA GLU A 139 -22.30 -25.56 0.18
C GLU A 139 -22.09 -24.38 1.12
N GLU A 140 -22.75 -24.41 2.28
CA GLU A 140 -22.59 -23.43 3.35
C GLU A 140 -21.22 -23.52 4.02
N ALA A 141 -20.60 -24.71 4.13
CA ALA A 141 -19.24 -24.83 4.66
C ALA A 141 -18.20 -24.09 3.78
N VAL A 142 -18.33 -24.20 2.45
CA VAL A 142 -17.47 -23.46 1.51
C VAL A 142 -17.70 -21.96 1.62
N LEU A 143 -18.96 -21.55 1.81
CA LEU A 143 -19.36 -20.17 1.97
C LEU A 143 -18.87 -19.59 3.31
N ALA A 144 -19.00 -20.32 4.40
CA ALA A 144 -18.50 -20.00 5.73
C ALA A 144 -16.97 -19.80 5.71
N TYR A 145 -16.23 -20.70 5.06
CA TYR A 145 -14.78 -20.50 4.86
C TYR A 145 -14.48 -19.19 4.10
N LYS A 146 -15.18 -18.92 2.99
CA LYS A 146 -14.97 -17.70 2.20
C LYS A 146 -15.28 -16.44 3.01
N ARG A 147 -16.32 -16.48 3.85
CA ARG A 147 -16.75 -15.38 4.73
C ARG A 147 -15.77 -15.15 5.87
N ALA A 148 -15.45 -16.18 6.66
CA ALA A 148 -14.49 -16.08 7.75
C ALA A 148 -13.14 -15.56 7.25
N ARG A 149 -12.70 -16.01 6.06
CA ARG A 149 -11.51 -15.47 5.41
C ARG A 149 -11.62 -13.98 5.12
N LEU A 150 -12.77 -13.52 4.63
CA LEU A 150 -13.01 -12.14 4.27
C LEU A 150 -13.09 -11.23 5.50
N VAL A 151 -13.80 -11.67 6.56
CA VAL A 151 -13.84 -10.98 7.86
C VAL A 151 -12.43 -10.89 8.43
N CYS A 152 -11.68 -11.98 8.45
CA CYS A 152 -10.28 -12.00 8.92
C CYS A 152 -9.40 -11.01 8.13
N LEU A 153 -9.49 -11.00 6.80
CA LEU A 153 -8.76 -10.03 5.97
C LEU A 153 -9.11 -8.58 6.31
N MET A 154 -10.39 -8.28 6.51
CA MET A 154 -10.87 -6.91 6.80
C MET A 154 -10.46 -6.44 8.20
N GLU A 155 -10.67 -7.28 9.21
CA GLU A 155 -10.33 -6.97 10.59
C GLU A 155 -8.81 -6.82 10.76
N VAL A 156 -8.01 -7.72 10.19
CA VAL A 156 -6.55 -7.60 10.23
C VAL A 156 -6.10 -6.35 9.48
N LEU A 157 -6.61 -6.09 8.27
CA LEU A 157 -6.24 -4.88 7.51
C LEU A 157 -6.54 -3.61 8.30
N TYR A 158 -7.73 -3.52 8.89
CA TYR A 158 -8.15 -2.33 9.61
C TYR A 158 -7.42 -2.20 10.95
N ALA A 159 -7.18 -3.28 11.69
CA ALA A 159 -6.50 -3.22 12.98
C ALA A 159 -4.99 -2.91 12.87
N THR A 160 -4.34 -3.35 11.80
CA THR A 160 -2.87 -3.29 11.66
C THR A 160 -2.39 -2.26 10.65
N GLY A 161 -3.30 -1.78 9.79
CA GLY A 161 -2.97 -0.85 8.71
C GLY A 161 -2.00 -1.42 7.66
N LEU A 162 -1.87 -2.75 7.52
CA LEU A 162 -0.90 -3.37 6.61
C LEU A 162 -1.06 -2.98 5.15
N ARG A 163 0.04 -3.07 4.37
CA ARG A 163 -0.07 -2.96 2.91
C ARG A 163 -0.77 -4.21 2.39
N VAL A 164 -1.53 -4.09 1.30
CA VAL A 164 -2.25 -5.25 0.73
C VAL A 164 -1.32 -6.40 0.39
N SER A 165 -0.13 -6.10 -0.14
CA SER A 165 0.88 -7.10 -0.45
C SER A 165 1.40 -7.82 0.78
N GLU A 166 1.50 -7.12 1.91
CA GLU A 166 1.89 -7.69 3.19
C GLU A 166 0.75 -8.58 3.71
N LEU A 167 -0.49 -8.06 3.76
CA LEU A 167 -1.68 -8.78 4.24
C LEU A 167 -1.92 -10.09 3.49
N VAL A 168 -2.04 -10.04 2.16
CA VAL A 168 -2.40 -11.23 1.38
C VAL A 168 -1.27 -12.25 1.30
N GLY A 169 -0.04 -11.80 1.59
CA GLY A 169 1.17 -12.62 1.64
C GLY A 169 1.61 -12.96 3.07
N LEU A 170 0.74 -12.83 4.08
CA LEU A 170 1.11 -13.23 5.45
C LEU A 170 1.38 -14.74 5.50
N PRO A 171 2.55 -15.17 6.02
CA PRO A 171 2.79 -16.58 6.29
C PRO A 171 1.93 -17.04 7.47
N LEU A 172 1.59 -18.32 7.53
CA LEU A 172 0.86 -18.92 8.65
C LEU A 172 1.65 -18.79 9.96
N SER A 173 2.98 -18.74 9.90
CA SER A 173 3.83 -18.51 11.09
C SER A 173 3.63 -17.12 11.71
N ALA A 174 3.10 -16.15 10.96
CA ALA A 174 2.87 -14.78 11.46
C ALA A 174 1.90 -14.71 12.64
N VAL A 175 1.02 -15.71 12.78
CA VAL A 175 -0.03 -15.79 13.82
C VAL A 175 0.22 -16.92 14.82
N ARG A 176 1.40 -17.56 14.81
CA ARG A 176 1.73 -18.68 15.74
C ARG A 176 2.44 -18.25 17.02
N GLY A 177 2.85 -16.99 17.11
CA GLY A 177 3.53 -16.42 18.27
C GLY A 177 2.55 -15.97 19.35
N ASP A 178 2.85 -14.85 20.00
CA ASP A 178 1.91 -14.19 20.90
C ASP A 178 0.66 -13.74 20.12
N GLU A 179 -0.52 -14.26 20.49
CA GLU A 179 -1.81 -13.98 19.83
C GLU A 179 -2.17 -12.48 19.83
N ARG A 180 -1.54 -11.68 20.68
CA ARG A 180 -1.72 -10.23 20.74
C ARG A 180 -0.99 -9.49 19.63
N PHE A 181 -0.07 -10.15 18.93
CA PHE A 181 0.76 -9.53 17.91
C PHE A 181 0.79 -10.36 16.62
N LEU A 182 1.00 -9.65 15.51
CA LEU A 182 1.21 -10.23 14.19
C LEU A 182 2.67 -9.97 13.77
N SER A 183 3.43 -11.02 13.45
CA SER A 183 4.77 -10.85 12.89
C SER A 183 4.72 -10.55 11.39
N VAL A 184 5.30 -9.43 10.98
CA VAL A 184 5.23 -8.95 9.60
C VAL A 184 6.62 -8.62 9.07
N SER A 185 7.02 -9.31 8.01
CA SER A 185 8.26 -9.02 7.30
C SER A 185 8.11 -7.76 6.45
N GLY A 186 8.93 -6.75 6.73
CA GLY A 186 9.05 -5.52 5.96
C GLY A 186 10.09 -5.61 4.84
N LYS A 187 10.27 -4.48 4.15
CA LYS A 187 11.28 -4.32 3.11
C LYS A 187 12.68 -4.48 3.69
N GLY A 188 13.53 -5.28 3.04
CA GLY A 188 14.89 -5.58 3.51
C GLY A 188 14.98 -6.72 4.52
N GLY A 189 13.93 -7.54 4.66
CA GLY A 189 13.95 -8.75 5.51
C GLY A 189 13.80 -8.48 7.00
N ARG A 190 13.57 -7.22 7.40
CA ARG A 190 13.35 -6.87 8.81
C ARG A 190 11.92 -7.24 9.21
N GLU A 191 11.78 -8.05 10.25
CA GLU A 191 10.48 -8.35 10.85
C GLU A 191 10.08 -7.28 11.87
N ARG A 192 8.77 -7.01 11.96
CA ARG A 192 8.19 -6.18 13.02
C ARG A 192 6.97 -6.86 13.60
N LEU A 193 6.75 -6.69 14.90
CA LEU A 193 5.49 -7.06 15.54
C LEU A 193 4.50 -5.93 15.39
N VAL A 194 3.25 -6.27 15.05
CA VAL A 194 2.15 -5.31 14.96
C VAL A 194 1.04 -5.77 15.92
N PRO A 195 0.60 -4.94 16.87
CA PRO A 195 -0.46 -5.32 17.79
C PRO A 195 -1.78 -5.58 17.05
N LEU A 196 -2.51 -6.58 17.52
CA LEU A 196 -3.84 -6.95 17.03
C LEU A 196 -4.90 -6.46 18.01
N SER A 197 -5.97 -5.87 17.46
CA SER A 197 -7.19 -5.62 18.24
C SER A 197 -7.87 -6.94 18.60
N GLU A 198 -8.71 -6.92 19.63
CA GLU A 198 -9.50 -8.09 20.04
C GLU A 198 -10.37 -8.65 18.90
N THR A 199 -11.06 -7.78 18.16
CA THR A 199 -11.89 -8.22 17.03
C THR A 199 -11.09 -8.88 15.91
N ALA A 200 -9.84 -8.43 15.68
CA ALA A 200 -8.93 -9.07 14.73
C ALA A 200 -8.46 -10.45 15.21
N ARG A 201 -8.18 -10.61 16.51
CA ARG A 201 -7.85 -11.93 17.10
C ARG A 201 -9.01 -12.90 16.93
N LEU A 202 -10.22 -12.52 17.35
CA LEU A 202 -11.42 -13.36 17.17
C LEU A 202 -11.65 -13.74 15.71
N ALA A 203 -11.40 -12.83 14.77
CA ALA A 203 -11.55 -13.12 13.34
C ALA A 203 -10.50 -14.12 12.82
N ILE A 204 -9.27 -14.08 13.33
CA ILE A 204 -8.23 -15.09 13.05
C ILE A 204 -8.66 -16.43 13.64
N ASP A 205 -9.09 -16.47 14.90
CA ASP A 205 -9.47 -17.69 15.62
C ASP A 205 -10.68 -18.37 14.97
N THR A 206 -11.64 -17.58 14.48
CA THR A 206 -12.79 -18.09 13.72
C THR A 206 -12.37 -18.65 12.36
N TYR A 207 -11.37 -18.02 11.72
CA TYR A 207 -10.93 -18.38 10.37
C TYR A 207 -10.04 -19.63 10.33
N LEU A 208 -9.14 -19.80 11.30
CA LEU A 208 -8.12 -20.86 11.26
C LEU A 208 -8.69 -22.29 11.19
N PRO A 209 -9.71 -22.68 11.99
CA PRO A 209 -10.32 -24.01 11.89
C PRO A 209 -10.95 -24.27 10.51
N LEU A 210 -11.69 -23.29 9.98
CA LEU A 210 -12.32 -23.37 8.67
C LEU A 210 -11.29 -23.46 7.54
N ARG A 211 -10.15 -22.76 7.69
CA ARG A 211 -9.01 -22.88 6.78
C ARG A 211 -8.44 -24.29 6.78
N THR A 212 -8.21 -24.87 7.96
CA THR A 212 -7.69 -26.23 8.09
C THR A 212 -8.64 -27.24 7.47
N GLN A 213 -9.94 -27.17 7.80
CA GLN A 213 -10.98 -28.02 7.20
C GLN A 213 -11.02 -27.89 5.68
N ARG A 214 -10.91 -26.67 5.14
CA ARG A 214 -10.96 -26.43 3.69
C ARG A 214 -9.76 -26.99 2.94
N LEU A 215 -8.59 -27.03 3.58
CA LEU A 215 -7.36 -27.55 3.01
C LEU A 215 -7.30 -29.08 3.05
N GLY A 216 -7.90 -29.71 4.06
CA GLY A 216 -7.79 -31.16 4.29
C GLY A 216 -6.32 -31.55 4.46
N ASP A 217 -5.87 -32.58 3.74
CA ASP A 217 -4.49 -33.07 3.80
C ASP A 217 -3.45 -32.14 3.16
N LYS A 218 -3.89 -31.07 2.48
CA LYS A 218 -2.98 -30.16 1.79
C LYS A 218 -2.35 -29.18 2.77
N THR A 219 -1.03 -29.04 2.70
CA THR A 219 -0.31 -28.00 3.46
C THR A 219 -0.21 -26.71 2.64
N SER A 220 -0.29 -25.57 3.32
CA SER A 220 0.00 -24.27 2.73
C SER A 220 0.72 -23.40 3.76
N PRO A 221 1.85 -22.76 3.38
CA PRO A 221 2.60 -21.89 4.29
C PRO A 221 1.92 -20.54 4.48
N TRP A 222 0.86 -20.21 3.74
CA TRP A 222 0.23 -18.91 3.73
C TRP A 222 -1.01 -18.86 4.62
N LEU A 223 -1.20 -17.75 5.35
CA LEU A 223 -2.40 -17.52 6.13
C LEU A 223 -3.65 -17.50 5.24
N PHE A 224 -3.58 -16.86 4.08
CA PHE A 224 -4.69 -16.76 3.12
C PHE A 224 -4.40 -17.53 1.81
N PRO A 225 -4.51 -18.86 1.80
CA PRO A 225 -4.15 -19.67 0.64
C PRO A 225 -5.05 -19.44 -0.57
N SER A 226 -4.48 -19.60 -1.76
CA SER A 226 -5.18 -19.57 -3.05
C SER A 226 -4.52 -20.53 -4.05
N ARG A 227 -5.25 -20.90 -5.11
CA ARG A 227 -4.78 -21.86 -6.13
C ARG A 227 -3.84 -21.24 -7.18
N GLY A 228 -3.59 -19.93 -7.11
CA GLY A 228 -2.74 -19.23 -8.08
C GLY A 228 -1.25 -19.50 -7.88
N ARG A 229 -0.42 -19.06 -8.82
CA ARG A 229 1.04 -19.29 -8.85
C ARG A 229 1.78 -18.91 -7.55
N GLN A 230 1.31 -17.86 -6.87
CA GLN A 230 1.92 -17.37 -5.63
C GLN A 230 1.50 -18.18 -4.39
N GLY A 231 0.52 -19.08 -4.50
CA GLY A 231 0.02 -19.91 -3.40
C GLY A 231 -0.88 -19.18 -2.38
N HIS A 232 -0.97 -17.85 -2.46
CA HIS A 232 -1.80 -17.01 -1.59
C HIS A 232 -2.77 -16.12 -2.38
N LEU A 233 -3.72 -15.50 -1.67
CA LEU A 233 -4.70 -14.59 -2.27
C LEU A 233 -4.00 -13.45 -3.02
N THR A 234 -4.51 -13.07 -4.19
CA THR A 234 -3.92 -11.97 -4.95
C THR A 234 -4.51 -10.62 -4.51
N ARG A 235 -3.72 -9.56 -4.64
CA ARG A 235 -4.17 -8.18 -4.41
C ARG A 235 -5.41 -7.84 -5.23
N HIS A 236 -5.44 -8.29 -6.49
CA HIS A 236 -6.58 -8.08 -7.39
C HIS A 236 -7.84 -8.78 -6.88
N ARG A 237 -7.73 -10.04 -6.43
CA ARG A 237 -8.90 -10.76 -5.88
C ARG A 237 -9.41 -10.10 -4.61
N PHE A 238 -8.52 -9.61 -3.75
CA PHE A 238 -8.94 -8.87 -2.57
C PHE A 238 -9.65 -7.56 -2.92
N ALA A 239 -9.17 -6.81 -3.92
CA ALA A 239 -9.86 -5.61 -4.40
C ALA A 239 -11.26 -5.90 -4.96
N GLN A 240 -11.45 -7.04 -5.64
CA GLN A 240 -12.79 -7.48 -6.07
C GLN A 240 -13.71 -7.74 -4.87
N LEU A 241 -13.22 -8.47 -3.85
CA LEU A 241 -14.01 -8.74 -2.65
C LEU A 241 -14.39 -7.45 -1.90
N LEU A 242 -13.49 -6.48 -1.85
CA LEU A 242 -13.79 -5.15 -1.29
C LEU A 242 -14.89 -4.42 -2.07
N LYS A 243 -14.85 -4.50 -3.40
CA LYS A 243 -15.89 -3.95 -4.26
C LYS A 243 -17.25 -4.59 -3.95
N ASP A 244 -17.29 -5.91 -3.84
CA ASP A 244 -18.52 -6.65 -3.54
C ASP A 244 -19.09 -6.25 -2.17
N ILE A 245 -18.24 -6.15 -1.13
CA ILE A 245 -18.68 -5.72 0.21
C ILE A 245 -19.12 -4.26 0.21
N SER A 246 -18.45 -3.37 -0.53
CA SER A 246 -18.84 -1.96 -0.57
C SER A 246 -20.26 -1.77 -1.09
N ILE A 247 -20.66 -2.56 -2.09
CA ILE A 247 -22.04 -2.59 -2.59
C ILE A 247 -22.98 -3.10 -1.50
N ALA A 248 -22.63 -4.19 -0.82
CA ALA A 248 -23.44 -4.75 0.26
C ALA A 248 -23.59 -3.79 1.46
N ALA A 249 -22.59 -2.95 1.72
CA ALA A 249 -22.61 -1.92 2.76
C ALA A 249 -23.29 -0.62 2.32
N GLY A 250 -23.82 -0.53 1.09
CA GLY A 250 -24.47 0.67 0.56
C GLY A 250 -23.50 1.83 0.25
N LEU A 251 -22.21 1.54 0.04
CA LEU A 251 -21.18 2.52 -0.24
C LEU A 251 -20.82 2.56 -1.73
N ASP A 252 -20.41 3.73 -2.22
CA ASP A 252 -19.85 3.87 -3.57
C ASP A 252 -18.55 3.04 -3.69
N PRO A 253 -18.51 2.00 -4.54
CA PRO A 253 -17.33 1.16 -4.70
C PRO A 253 -16.10 1.89 -5.23
N SER A 254 -16.26 3.06 -5.86
CA SER A 254 -15.14 3.88 -6.33
C SER A 254 -14.35 4.52 -5.19
N ARG A 255 -14.94 4.59 -3.98
CA ARG A 255 -14.33 5.15 -2.76
C ARG A 255 -13.65 4.08 -1.90
N VAL A 256 -13.99 2.81 -2.09
CA VAL A 256 -13.47 1.70 -1.28
C VAL A 256 -12.32 1.01 -1.98
N SER A 257 -11.13 1.11 -1.41
CA SER A 257 -9.95 0.40 -1.86
C SER A 257 -9.07 0.05 -0.66
N PRO A 258 -8.12 -0.89 -0.80
CA PRO A 258 -7.24 -1.19 0.32
C PRO A 258 -6.41 0.02 0.80
N HIS A 259 -6.09 0.95 -0.12
CA HIS A 259 -5.39 2.17 0.22
C HIS A 259 -6.25 3.15 1.00
N THR A 260 -7.55 3.26 0.68
CA THR A 260 -8.46 4.13 1.45
C THR A 260 -8.75 3.56 2.83
N LEU A 261 -8.84 2.24 2.98
CA LEU A 261 -8.95 1.58 4.29
C LEU A 261 -7.71 1.80 5.17
N ARG A 262 -6.50 1.63 4.62
CA ARG A 262 -5.25 1.92 5.34
C ARG A 262 -5.13 3.39 5.75
N HIS A 263 -5.60 4.30 4.91
CA HIS A 263 -5.62 5.72 5.23
C HIS A 263 -6.66 6.06 6.31
N ALA A 264 -7.83 5.42 6.27
CA ALA A 264 -8.85 5.52 7.32
C ALA A 264 -8.31 5.05 8.67
N PHE A 265 -7.60 3.91 8.71
CA PHE A 265 -6.88 3.44 9.91
C PHE A 265 -5.97 4.53 10.50
N ALA A 266 -5.06 5.06 9.69
CA ALA A 266 -4.10 6.08 10.15
C ALA A 266 -4.82 7.34 10.64
N SER A 267 -5.83 7.80 9.90
CA SER A 267 -6.58 9.02 10.22
C SER A 267 -7.42 8.86 11.47
N HIS A 268 -8.07 7.70 11.67
CA HIS A 268 -8.90 7.44 12.85
C HIS A 268 -8.07 7.29 14.12
N LEU A 269 -6.89 6.69 14.05
CA LEU A 269 -5.96 6.65 15.18
C LEU A 269 -5.54 8.05 15.60
N LEU A 270 -5.12 8.89 14.64
CA LEU A 270 -4.74 10.27 14.92
C LEU A 270 -5.90 11.09 15.48
N ALA A 271 -7.11 10.94 14.92
CA ALA A 271 -8.31 11.62 15.39
C ALA A 271 -8.71 11.23 16.82
N ASN A 272 -8.41 10.00 17.23
CA ASN A 272 -8.62 9.53 18.60
C ASN A 272 -7.46 9.87 19.55
N GLY A 273 -6.45 10.64 19.11
CA GLY A 273 -5.36 11.14 19.96
C GLY A 273 -4.08 10.29 19.96
N ALA A 274 -3.95 9.33 19.03
CA ALA A 274 -2.73 8.55 18.90
C ALA A 274 -1.53 9.42 18.46
N ASP A 275 -0.35 9.15 19.01
CA ASP A 275 0.89 9.81 18.61
C ASP A 275 1.27 9.50 17.16
N LEU A 276 1.60 10.54 16.38
CA LEU A 276 1.92 10.42 14.95
C LEU A 276 3.12 9.51 14.70
N ARG A 277 4.15 9.57 15.55
CA ARG A 277 5.34 8.72 15.39
C ARG A 277 5.00 7.25 15.61
N ALA A 278 4.19 6.93 16.61
CA ALA A 278 3.72 5.57 16.86
C ALA A 278 2.86 5.03 15.69
N VAL A 279 1.97 5.85 15.12
CA VAL A 279 1.19 5.48 13.91
C VAL A 279 2.11 5.22 12.71
N GLN A 280 3.13 6.06 12.49
CA GLN A 280 4.11 5.88 11.40
C GLN A 280 4.92 4.59 11.53
N GLN A 281 5.29 4.21 12.77
CA GLN A 281 5.99 2.96 13.07
C GLN A 281 5.13 1.72 12.75
N MET A 282 3.85 1.70 13.16
CA MET A 282 2.92 0.61 12.82
C MET A 282 2.78 0.40 11.31
N LEU A 283 2.70 1.51 10.57
CA LEU A 283 2.57 1.52 9.13
C LEU A 283 3.89 1.13 8.40
N GLY A 284 5.01 1.07 9.09
CA GLY A 284 6.31 0.71 8.49
C GLY A 284 6.75 1.71 7.43
N HIS A 285 6.64 3.01 7.73
CA HIS A 285 7.28 4.07 6.94
C HIS A 285 8.79 4.07 7.25
N ALA A 286 9.60 3.84 6.22
CA ALA A 286 11.02 3.56 6.32
C ALA A 286 11.92 4.82 6.31
N ASP A 287 11.40 5.99 6.66
CA ASP A 287 12.21 7.22 6.80
C ASP A 287 12.20 7.68 8.25
N ILE A 288 13.00 6.99 9.07
CA ILE A 288 13.72 7.62 10.17
C ILE A 288 15.12 7.03 10.13
N SER A 289 16.08 7.91 9.85
CA SER A 289 17.51 7.73 10.04
C SER A 289 17.81 6.96 11.32
N THR A 290 18.85 6.13 11.26
CA THR A 290 19.52 5.43 12.37
C THR A 290 18.78 4.25 13.01
N THR A 291 19.27 3.07 12.65
CA THR A 291 19.37 1.85 13.47
C THR A 291 19.73 2.17 14.93
N GLN A 292 19.25 1.33 15.86
CA GLN A 292 19.40 1.33 17.33
C GLN A 292 18.24 2.09 18.01
N ILE A 293 17.30 1.50 18.77
CA ILE A 293 17.36 0.45 19.79
C ILE A 293 15.99 -0.29 19.82
N TYR A 294 15.99 -1.62 19.80
CA TYR A 294 14.83 -2.48 20.10
C TYR A 294 14.79 -2.78 21.61
N THR A 295 13.61 -2.81 22.24
CA THR A 295 13.16 -3.82 23.23
C THR A 295 11.85 -3.38 23.91
N HIS A 296 10.88 -4.31 23.98
CA HIS A 296 9.68 -4.45 24.85
C HIS A 296 8.80 -3.24 25.24
N VAL A 297 9.38 -2.06 25.51
CA VAL A 297 8.66 -0.84 25.90
C VAL A 297 7.82 -0.27 24.75
N LEU A 298 8.25 -0.48 23.49
CA LEU A 298 7.44 -0.12 22.32
C LEU A 298 6.23 -1.05 22.15
N ASP A 299 6.35 -2.34 22.50
CA ASP A 299 5.27 -3.30 22.27
C ASP A 299 4.07 -3.00 23.19
N GLU A 300 4.32 -2.64 24.45
CA GLU A 300 3.27 -2.16 25.37
C GLU A 300 2.67 -0.83 24.91
N ARG A 301 3.49 0.14 24.51
CA ARG A 301 3.01 1.45 24.07
C ARG A 301 2.20 1.36 22.76
N LEU A 302 2.60 0.50 21.83
CA LEU A 302 1.88 0.26 20.57
C LEU A 302 0.59 -0.52 20.82
N LYS A 303 0.62 -1.49 21.76
CA LYS A 303 -0.58 -2.21 22.20
C LYS A 303 -1.58 -1.25 22.86
N ASP A 304 -1.15 -0.45 23.82
CA ASP A 304 -1.97 0.59 24.48
C ASP A 304 -2.55 1.53 23.43
N LEU A 305 -1.77 1.92 22.42
CA LEU A 305 -2.26 2.79 21.36
C LEU A 305 -3.44 2.17 20.61
N VAL A 306 -3.33 0.89 20.25
CA VAL A 306 -4.45 0.18 19.60
C VAL A 306 -5.61 0.00 20.57
N GLU A 307 -5.37 -0.40 21.82
CA GLU A 307 -6.41 -0.68 22.81
C GLU A 307 -7.15 0.57 23.33
N THR A 308 -6.54 1.75 23.24
CA THR A 308 -7.13 3.00 23.73
C THR A 308 -7.63 3.92 22.62
N HIS A 309 -6.91 3.99 21.49
CA HIS A 309 -7.20 4.95 20.41
C HIS A 309 -7.81 4.30 19.16
N HIS A 310 -7.75 2.97 18.98
CA HIS A 310 -8.35 2.36 17.79
C HIS A 310 -9.87 2.24 17.91
N PRO A 311 -10.68 2.58 16.89
CA PRO A 311 -12.13 2.43 16.94
C PRO A 311 -12.61 1.02 17.28
N LEU A 312 -11.88 -0.02 16.84
CA LEU A 312 -12.19 -1.42 17.18
C LEU A 312 -12.01 -1.75 18.67
N ALA A 313 -11.15 -1.06 19.40
CA ALA A 313 -10.90 -1.38 20.80
C ALA A 313 -12.05 -0.98 21.73
N LYS A 314 -12.84 0.04 21.35
CA LYS A 314 -14.05 0.43 22.09
C LYS A 314 -15.16 -0.63 22.00
N LYS A 315 -15.14 -1.50 20.98
CA LYS A 315 -16.18 -2.51 20.75
C LYS A 315 -15.96 -3.82 21.51
N GLY A 316 -14.70 -4.18 21.82
CA GLY A 316 -14.40 -5.38 22.64
C GLY A 316 -14.88 -5.28 24.10
N LYS A 317 -15.13 -4.07 24.60
CA LYS A 317 -15.59 -3.83 25.99
C LYS A 317 -17.11 -3.97 26.20
N VAL A 318 -17.89 -4.24 25.15
CA VAL A 318 -19.34 -4.46 25.28
C VAL A 318 -19.57 -5.96 25.40
N SER A 319 -19.63 -6.43 26.66
CA SER A 319 -20.19 -7.72 27.05
C SER A 319 -21.72 -7.68 27.00
#